data_AF-W3VLV2-F1
#
_entry.id   AF-W3VLV2-F1
#
_cell.length_a   1.000
_cell.length_b   1.000
_cell.length_c   1.000
_cell.angle_alpha   90.00
_cell.angle_beta   90.00
_cell.angle_gamma   90.00
#
_symmetry.space_group_name_H-M   'P 1'
#
loop_
_entity.id
_entity.type
_entity.pdbx_description
1 polymer ?
#
loop_
_entity_poly.entity_id
_entity_poly.type
_entity_poly.pdbx_seq_one_letter_code
_entity_poly.pdbx_strand_id
1 'polypeptide(L)'
;MATIQEVLDQVAALPTAPKPYVNPYAGHRALAEHEQELLGEYARLADTIRRVAALSTILSSSAAHADLLTQMRVLERKMGLVLTLYKASVWATVQEQAEMAEAEAMAAAGADAYGLDMHPDAYNGDGANPYYYNAGAAPEESADGDDTVVMRQPEYY
;
A
#
# COMPACT_ATOMS: atom_id res chain seq x y z
N MET A 1 -15.16 -10.26 -24.27
CA MET A 1 -14.93 -9.03 -23.50
C MET A 1 -14.27 -8.06 -24.44
N ALA A 2 -14.81 -6.85 -24.62
CA ALA A 2 -14.20 -5.88 -25.51
C ALA A 2 -12.86 -5.41 -24.93
N THR A 3 -11.81 -5.42 -25.74
CA THR A 3 -10.46 -4.96 -25.36
C THR A 3 -10.43 -3.43 -25.30
N ILE A 4 -9.50 -2.82 -24.54
CA ILE A 4 -9.31 -1.36 -24.55
C ILE A 4 -9.14 -0.82 -25.98
N GLN A 5 -8.50 -1.58 -26.88
CA GLN A 5 -8.34 -1.18 -28.27
C GLN A 5 -9.67 -1.10 -29.01
N GLU A 6 -10.60 -2.03 -28.78
CA GLU A 6 -11.94 -1.98 -29.39
C GLU A 6 -12.79 -0.82 -28.83
N VAL A 7 -12.63 -0.48 -27.55
CA VAL A 7 -13.28 0.70 -26.95
C VAL A 7 -12.71 1.98 -27.55
N LEU A 8 -11.40 2.06 -27.72
CA LEU A 8 -10.72 3.19 -28.36
C LEU A 8 -11.12 3.32 -29.84
N ASP A 9 -11.23 2.21 -30.56
CA ASP A 9 -11.69 2.19 -31.95
C ASP A 9 -13.17 2.59 -32.03
N GLN A 10 -14.02 2.19 -31.07
CA GLN A 10 -15.40 2.68 -30.97
C GLN A 10 -15.47 4.18 -30.70
N VAL A 11 -14.62 4.70 -29.82
CA VAL A 11 -14.53 6.15 -29.55
C VAL A 11 -14.00 6.91 -30.77
N ALA A 12 -13.02 6.36 -31.49
CA ALA A 12 -12.48 6.93 -32.72
C ALA A 12 -13.47 6.88 -33.89
N ALA A 13 -14.33 5.86 -33.91
CA ALA A 13 -15.44 5.72 -34.87
C ALA A 13 -16.61 6.68 -34.57
N LEU A 14 -16.62 7.34 -33.41
CA LEU A 14 -17.59 8.41 -33.16
C LEU A 14 -17.30 9.55 -34.13
N PRO A 15 -18.32 10.12 -34.80
CA PRO A 15 -18.12 11.15 -35.82
C PRO A 15 -17.40 12.37 -35.24
N THR A 16 -16.09 12.48 -35.47
CA THR A 16 -15.18 13.47 -34.84
C THR A 16 -15.37 14.89 -35.39
N ALA A 17 -15.98 15.02 -36.57
CA ALA A 17 -16.38 16.31 -37.12
C ALA A 17 -17.87 16.55 -36.88
N PRO A 18 -18.29 17.67 -36.25
CA PRO A 18 -19.68 18.09 -36.32
C PRO A 18 -19.98 18.33 -37.80
N LYS A 19 -20.89 17.53 -38.37
CA LYS A 19 -21.46 17.87 -39.68
C LYS A 19 -21.94 19.33 -39.59
N PRO A 20 -21.68 20.17 -40.60
CA PRO A 20 -22.19 21.54 -40.60
C PRO A 20 -23.68 21.48 -40.27
N TYR A 21 -24.07 22.18 -39.20
CA TYR A 21 -25.45 22.15 -38.76
C TYR A 21 -26.30 22.84 -39.82
N VAL A 22 -27.15 22.08 -40.49
CA VAL A 22 -28.12 22.58 -41.46
C VAL A 22 -29.48 22.49 -40.79
N ASN A 23 -30.13 23.63 -40.60
CA ASN A 23 -31.45 23.66 -39.97
C ASN A 23 -32.46 22.89 -40.84
N PRO A 24 -33.01 21.76 -40.37
CA PRO A 24 -33.96 20.97 -41.15
C PRO A 24 -35.31 21.68 -41.34
N TYR A 25 -35.58 22.72 -40.55
CA TYR A 25 -36.80 23.51 -40.60
C TYR A 25 -36.66 24.81 -41.43
N ALA A 26 -35.48 25.07 -42.02
CA ALA A 26 -35.28 26.27 -42.83
C ALA A 26 -36.19 26.26 -44.08
N GLY A 27 -36.96 27.34 -44.26
CA GLY A 27 -37.84 27.51 -45.42
C GLY A 27 -39.15 26.71 -45.35
N HIS A 28 -39.54 26.21 -44.18
CA HIS A 28 -40.79 25.48 -44.01
C HIS A 28 -42.00 26.42 -44.09
N ARG A 29 -42.85 26.24 -45.11
CA ARG A 29 -43.98 27.14 -45.41
C ARG A 29 -45.04 27.24 -44.30
N ALA A 30 -45.09 26.27 -43.39
CA ALA A 30 -46.05 26.21 -42.29
C ALA A 30 -45.53 26.83 -40.98
N LEU A 31 -44.27 27.26 -40.95
CA LEU A 31 -43.61 27.80 -39.75
C LEU A 31 -43.22 29.25 -40.01
N ALA A 32 -43.40 30.11 -39.02
CA ALA A 32 -42.83 31.45 -39.05
C ALA A 32 -41.30 31.40 -38.91
N GLU A 33 -40.58 32.42 -39.38
CA GLU A 33 -39.11 32.47 -39.39
C GLU A 33 -38.50 32.20 -38.00
N HIS A 34 -39.03 32.84 -36.96
CA HIS A 34 -38.60 32.63 -35.57
C HIS A 34 -38.85 31.19 -35.06
N GLU A 35 -39.93 30.54 -35.49
CA GLU A 35 -40.24 29.15 -35.10
C GLU A 35 -39.26 28.17 -35.76
N GLN A 36 -38.86 28.45 -37.00
CA GLN A 36 -37.87 27.66 -37.73
C GLN A 36 -36.49 27.73 -37.05
N GLU A 37 -36.08 28.93 -36.64
CA GLU A 37 -34.83 29.13 -35.91
C GLU A 37 -34.86 28.40 -34.56
N LEU A 38 -35.93 28.57 -33.79
CA LEU A 38 -36.09 27.97 -32.47
C LEU A 38 -36.06 26.43 -32.54
N LEU A 39 -36.86 25.83 -33.43
CA LEU A 39 -36.87 24.38 -33.64
C LEU A 39 -35.54 23.86 -34.16
N GLY A 40 -34.85 24.67 -34.96
CA GLY A 40 -33.49 24.38 -35.40
C GLY A 40 -32.53 24.27 -34.20
N GLU A 41 -32.46 25.28 -33.36
CA GLU A 41 -31.57 25.24 -32.20
C GLU A 41 -31.93 24.10 -31.23
N TYR A 42 -33.21 23.75 -31.07
CA TYR A 42 -33.61 22.56 -30.32
C TYR A 42 -33.15 21.25 -30.97
N ALA A 43 -33.21 21.12 -32.29
CA ALA A 43 -32.70 19.96 -32.99
C ALA A 43 -31.18 19.81 -32.82
N ARG A 44 -30.46 20.94 -32.89
CA ARG A 44 -29.02 20.99 -32.62
C ARG A 44 -28.69 20.57 -31.19
N LEU A 45 -29.42 21.10 -30.21
CA LEU A 45 -29.24 20.76 -28.80
C LEU A 45 -29.57 19.29 -28.51
N ALA A 46 -30.63 18.75 -29.12
CA ALA A 46 -30.98 17.35 -28.96
C ALA A 46 -29.87 16.42 -29.49
N ASP A 47 -29.25 16.77 -30.61
CA ASP A 47 -28.14 16.00 -31.19
C ASP A 47 -26.88 16.07 -30.32
N THR A 48 -26.55 17.25 -29.78
CA THR A 48 -25.42 17.39 -28.85
C THR A 48 -25.64 16.60 -27.56
N ILE A 49 -26.85 16.64 -26.99
CA ILE A 49 -27.20 15.87 -25.79
C ILE A 49 -27.10 14.36 -26.06
N ARG A 50 -27.60 13.87 -27.20
CA ARG A 50 -27.47 12.45 -27.57
C ARG A 50 -26.01 12.01 -27.67
N ARG A 51 -25.16 12.85 -28.27
CA ARG A 51 -23.72 12.59 -28.36
C ARG A 51 -23.07 12.55 -26.97
N VAL A 52 -23.36 13.51 -26.11
CA VAL A 52 -22.85 13.54 -24.73
C VAL A 52 -23.31 12.30 -23.97
N ALA A 53 -24.59 11.91 -24.07
CA ALA A 53 -25.11 10.71 -23.43
C ALA A 53 -24.38 9.45 -23.92
N ALA A 54 -24.20 9.28 -25.23
CA ALA A 54 -23.49 8.14 -25.81
C ALA A 54 -22.04 8.06 -25.33
N LEU A 55 -21.32 9.19 -25.34
CA LEU A 55 -19.96 9.30 -24.81
C LEU A 55 -19.90 8.94 -23.32
N SER A 56 -20.81 9.48 -22.51
CA SER A 56 -20.89 9.19 -21.09
C SER A 56 -21.16 7.71 -20.83
N THR A 57 -22.01 7.04 -21.63
CA THR A 57 -22.25 5.61 -21.49
C THR A 57 -20.99 4.78 -21.81
N ILE A 58 -20.23 5.15 -22.85
CA ILE A 58 -18.98 4.47 -23.21
C ILE A 58 -17.93 4.67 -22.11
N LEU A 59 -17.76 5.90 -21.63
CA LEU A 59 -16.78 6.23 -20.59
C LEU A 59 -17.14 5.63 -19.23
N SER A 60 -18.43 5.58 -18.90
CA SER A 60 -18.93 4.93 -17.69
C SER A 60 -19.00 3.41 -17.84
N SER A 61 -18.66 2.85 -19.01
CA SER A 61 -18.78 1.42 -19.22
C SER A 61 -17.77 0.65 -18.35
N SER A 62 -18.27 -0.36 -17.66
CA SER A 62 -17.48 -1.22 -16.77
C SER A 62 -16.33 -1.93 -17.49
N ALA A 63 -16.42 -2.13 -18.81
CA ALA A 63 -15.39 -2.82 -19.59
C ALA A 63 -14.03 -2.09 -19.56
N ALA A 64 -14.02 -0.77 -19.76
CA ALA A 64 -12.79 0.01 -19.70
C ALA A 64 -12.16 -0.01 -18.30
N HIS A 65 -12.99 0.06 -17.26
CA HIS A 65 -12.55 -0.03 -15.88
C HIS A 65 -12.02 -1.42 -15.51
N ALA A 66 -12.63 -2.49 -16.02
CA ALA A 66 -12.23 -3.86 -15.73
C ALA A 66 -10.84 -4.19 -16.30
N ASP A 67 -10.51 -3.70 -17.49
CA ASP A 67 -9.19 -3.90 -18.09
C ASP A 67 -8.11 -3.13 -17.29
N LEU A 68 -8.36 -1.86 -16.95
CA LEU A 68 -7.47 -1.07 -16.08
C LEU A 68 -7.21 -1.79 -14.74
N LEU A 69 -8.26 -2.26 -14.06
CA LEU A 69 -8.13 -2.98 -12.79
C LEU A 69 -7.33 -4.28 -12.95
N THR A 70 -7.45 -4.97 -14.09
CA THR A 70 -6.67 -6.16 -14.40
C THR A 70 -5.18 -5.83 -14.51
N GLN A 71 -4.85 -4.72 -15.17
CA GLN A 71 -3.47 -4.23 -15.28
C GLN A 71 -2.92 -3.81 -13.92
N MET A 72 -3.71 -3.12 -13.08
CA MET A 72 -3.29 -2.76 -11.72
C MET A 72 -3.03 -3.99 -10.85
N ARG A 73 -3.86 -5.05 -10.91
CA ARG A 73 -3.60 -6.30 -10.18
C ARG A 73 -2.30 -6.99 -10.58
N VAL A 74 -1.87 -6.86 -11.84
CA VAL A 74 -0.56 -7.38 -12.28
C VAL A 74 0.56 -6.56 -11.66
N LEU A 75 0.44 -5.23 -11.65
CA LEU A 75 1.41 -4.33 -11.04
C LEU A 75 1.51 -4.55 -9.53
N GLU A 76 0.39 -4.68 -8.83
CA GLU A 76 0.31 -4.95 -7.41
C GLU A 76 1.08 -6.22 -7.03
N ARG A 77 0.88 -7.32 -7.78
CA ARG A 77 1.61 -8.57 -7.51
C ARG A 77 3.11 -8.44 -7.73
N LYS A 78 3.53 -7.73 -8.77
CA LYS A 78 4.97 -7.52 -9.07
C LYS A 78 5.62 -6.63 -8.01
N MET A 79 5.00 -5.51 -7.68
CA MET A 79 5.51 -4.58 -6.68
C MET A 79 5.45 -5.16 -5.27
N GLY A 80 4.38 -5.88 -4.94
CA GLY A 80 4.25 -6.62 -3.68
C GLY A 80 5.37 -7.64 -3.51
N LEU A 81 5.69 -8.40 -4.57
CA LEU A 81 6.83 -9.33 -4.55
C LEU A 81 8.17 -8.62 -4.36
N VAL A 82 8.41 -7.50 -5.05
CA VAL A 82 9.63 -6.72 -4.86
C VAL A 82 9.73 -6.19 -3.42
N LEU A 83 8.64 -5.65 -2.88
CA LEU A 83 8.60 -5.13 -1.51
C LEU A 83 8.83 -6.22 -0.46
N THR A 84 8.23 -7.41 -0.63
CA THR A 84 8.42 -8.52 0.31
C THR A 84 9.84 -9.06 0.27
N LEU A 85 10.42 -9.23 -0.93
CA LEU A 85 11.81 -9.65 -1.07
C LEU A 85 12.78 -8.62 -0.49
N TYR A 86 12.56 -7.33 -0.75
CA TYR A 86 13.36 -6.25 -0.18
C TYR A 86 13.27 -6.21 1.35
N LYS A 87 12.05 -6.36 1.89
CA LYS A 87 11.86 -6.39 3.36
C LYS A 87 12.56 -7.60 3.97
N ALA A 88 12.46 -8.77 3.34
CA ALA A 88 13.13 -9.99 3.80
C ALA A 88 14.66 -9.84 3.73
N SER A 89 15.20 -9.24 2.66
CA SER A 89 16.65 -9.04 2.54
C SER A 89 17.19 -8.08 3.59
N VAL A 90 16.48 -6.98 3.86
CA VAL A 90 16.87 -6.03 4.91
C VAL A 90 16.81 -6.70 6.27
N TRP A 91 15.72 -7.42 6.58
CA TRP A 91 15.60 -8.12 7.85
C TRP A 91 16.70 -9.17 8.04
N ALA A 92 17.02 -9.96 7.00
CA ALA A 92 18.11 -10.92 7.06
C ALA A 92 19.45 -10.26 7.37
N THR A 93 19.79 -9.14 6.71
CA THR A 93 21.05 -8.42 6.98
C THR A 93 21.10 -7.80 8.38
N VAL A 94 19.99 -7.25 8.87
CA VAL A 94 19.93 -6.65 10.21
C VAL A 94 20.02 -7.74 11.28
N GLN A 95 19.38 -8.89 11.06
CA GLN A 95 19.44 -10.03 11.95
C GLN A 95 20.85 -10.62 12.01
N GLU A 96 21.52 -10.80 10.88
CA GLU A 96 22.92 -11.26 10.82
C GLU A 96 23.86 -10.32 11.59
N GLN A 97 23.67 -9.00 11.47
CA GLN A 97 24.45 -8.01 12.23
C GLN A 97 24.17 -8.09 13.74
N ALA A 98 22.93 -8.30 14.15
CA ALA A 98 22.56 -8.46 15.55
C ALA A 98 23.19 -9.72 16.16
N GLU A 99 23.12 -10.85 15.45
CA GLU A 99 23.71 -12.12 15.87
C GLU A 99 25.25 -12.04 15.98
N MET A 100 25.90 -11.37 15.03
CA MET A 100 27.35 -11.13 15.10
C MET A 100 27.74 -10.26 16.31
N ALA A 101 26.99 -9.18 16.55
CA ALA A 101 27.25 -8.30 17.70
C ALA A 101 27.05 -9.05 19.04
N GLU A 102 26.02 -9.89 19.15
CA GLU A 102 25.80 -10.75 20.32
C GLU A 102 26.91 -11.79 20.50
N ALA A 103 27.38 -12.43 19.42
CA ALA A 103 28.48 -13.38 19.47
C ALA A 103 29.80 -12.73 19.91
N GLU A 104 30.09 -11.51 19.43
CA GLU A 104 31.25 -10.73 19.86
C GLU A 104 31.16 -10.33 21.34
N ALA A 105 29.98 -9.90 21.80
CA ALA A 105 29.74 -9.58 23.21
C ALA A 105 29.90 -10.83 24.11
N MET A 106 29.43 -12.00 23.67
CA MET A 106 29.59 -13.25 24.39
C MET A 106 31.06 -13.73 24.40
N ALA A 107 31.80 -13.52 23.31
CA ALA A 107 33.23 -13.82 23.24
C ALA A 107 34.05 -12.89 24.16
N ALA A 108 33.70 -11.60 24.23
CA ALA A 108 34.31 -10.65 25.16
C ALA A 108 34.03 -11.03 26.63
N ALA A 109 32.76 -11.35 26.96
CA ALA A 109 32.39 -11.81 28.31
C ALA A 109 33.03 -13.17 28.68
N GLY A 110 33.19 -14.07 27.71
CA GLY A 110 33.88 -15.35 27.89
C GLY A 110 35.39 -15.19 28.12
N ALA A 111 36.04 -14.21 27.50
CA ALA A 111 37.45 -13.91 27.72
C ALA A 111 37.72 -13.39 29.14
N ASP A 112 36.81 -12.59 29.71
CA ASP A 112 36.92 -12.10 31.09
C ASP A 112 36.70 -13.21 32.14
N ALA A 113 35.91 -14.25 31.83
CA ALA A 113 35.68 -15.38 32.73
C ALA A 113 36.90 -16.32 32.88
N TYR A 114 37.77 -16.42 31.86
CA TYR A 114 39.03 -17.18 31.92
C TYR A 114 40.24 -16.33 32.37
N GLY A 115 40.04 -15.03 32.62
CA GLY A 115 41.04 -14.12 33.20
C GLY A 115 41.06 -14.09 34.73
N LEU A 116 40.19 -14.86 35.40
CA LEU A 116 40.14 -14.94 36.86
C LEU A 116 41.27 -15.83 37.40
N ASP A 117 42.38 -15.19 37.78
CA ASP A 117 43.41 -15.63 38.74
C ASP A 117 43.58 -17.15 38.96
N MET A 118 44.40 -17.80 38.11
CA MET A 118 45.26 -18.90 38.57
C MET A 118 46.38 -18.27 39.42
N HIS A 119 46.09 -17.94 40.69
CA HIS A 119 47.13 -17.61 41.66
C HIS A 119 47.79 -18.94 42.11
N PRO A 120 49.04 -19.24 41.71
CA PRO A 120 49.76 -20.34 42.31
C PRO A 120 50.25 -19.89 43.69
N ASP A 121 50.20 -20.81 44.65
CA ASP A 121 50.83 -20.71 45.98
C ASP A 121 50.13 -19.88 47.06
N ALA A 122 49.33 -20.58 47.87
CA ALA A 122 49.61 -20.70 49.30
C ALA A 122 48.93 -21.94 49.90
N TYR A 123 49.63 -23.08 49.84
CA TYR A 123 49.38 -24.19 50.75
C TYR A 123 49.69 -23.70 52.18
N ASN A 124 48.66 -23.42 52.97
CA ASN A 124 48.80 -23.48 54.42
C ASN A 124 47.50 -24.01 55.00
N GLY A 125 47.57 -25.22 55.54
CA GLY A 125 46.43 -25.87 56.18
C GLY A 125 46.03 -25.13 57.45
N ASP A 126 44.74 -25.08 57.71
CA ASP A 126 44.11 -25.73 58.87
C ASP A 126 42.62 -25.37 58.92
N GLY A 127 41.79 -26.35 59.29
CA GLY A 127 40.59 -26.11 60.09
C GLY A 127 39.34 -25.48 59.44
N ALA A 128 38.28 -26.30 59.45
CA ALA A 128 36.90 -25.93 59.78
C ALA A 128 35.97 -25.41 58.67
N ASN A 129 35.18 -26.34 58.17
CA ASN A 129 33.86 -26.12 57.59
C ASN A 129 32.85 -25.76 58.71
N PRO A 130 31.96 -24.77 58.55
CA PRO A 130 30.69 -24.81 59.27
C PRO A 130 29.48 -24.51 58.38
N TYR A 131 28.49 -25.40 58.49
CA TYR A 131 27.13 -25.20 58.01
C TYR A 131 26.34 -24.19 58.87
N TYR A 132 25.45 -23.41 58.23
CA TYR A 132 24.01 -23.20 58.52
C TYR A 132 23.43 -21.76 58.55
N TYR A 133 22.27 -21.65 57.89
CA TYR A 133 21.02 -20.86 58.11
C TYR A 133 20.84 -19.39 57.62
N ASN A 134 20.21 -19.28 56.44
CA ASN A 134 18.99 -18.53 56.06
C ASN A 134 18.56 -17.28 56.88
N ALA A 135 18.50 -16.12 56.20
CA ALA A 135 17.58 -15.02 56.50
C ALA A 135 17.26 -14.25 55.19
N GLY A 136 15.97 -14.05 54.89
CA GLY A 136 15.49 -13.63 53.57
C GLY A 136 15.67 -12.16 53.21
N ALA A 137 15.55 -11.89 51.91
CA ALA A 137 15.06 -10.66 51.31
C ALA A 137 14.70 -10.96 49.84
N ALA A 138 13.51 -10.53 49.42
CA ALA A 138 12.95 -10.68 48.09
C ALA A 138 13.74 -9.87 47.02
N PRO A 139 13.62 -10.20 45.72
CA PRO A 139 14.20 -9.37 44.67
C PRO A 139 13.37 -8.08 44.53
N GLU A 140 13.99 -6.92 44.72
CA GLU A 140 13.41 -5.66 44.28
C GLU A 140 13.55 -5.55 42.76
N GLU A 141 12.39 -5.57 42.12
CA GLU A 141 12.14 -5.30 40.72
C GLU A 141 12.32 -3.79 40.49
N SER A 142 13.46 -3.38 39.95
CA SER A 142 13.67 -2.00 39.52
C SER A 142 12.97 -1.78 38.19
N ALA A 143 11.82 -1.11 38.27
CA ALA A 143 11.06 -0.57 37.16
C ALA A 143 11.85 0.54 36.44
N ASP A 144 12.01 0.37 35.12
CA ASP A 144 12.17 1.43 34.11
C ASP A 144 11.86 0.71 32.78
N GLY A 145 10.68 0.82 32.18
CA GLY A 145 10.02 2.03 31.75
C GLY A 145 9.91 1.95 30.23
N ASP A 146 8.69 1.76 29.73
CA ASP A 146 8.18 2.14 28.39
C ASP A 146 7.37 1.02 27.69
N ASP A 147 6.28 0.61 28.36
CA ASP A 147 5.24 -0.23 27.78
C ASP A 147 4.33 0.66 26.92
N THR A 148 4.73 0.91 25.67
CA THR A 148 3.86 1.54 24.67
C THR A 148 2.78 0.55 24.23
N VAL A 149 1.76 0.43 25.07
CA VAL A 149 0.49 -0.22 24.74
C VAL A 149 -0.13 0.53 23.56
N VAL A 150 -0.01 -0.07 22.38
CA VAL A 150 -0.67 0.36 21.15
C VAL A 150 -2.18 0.38 21.41
N MET A 151 -2.74 1.57 21.60
CA MET A 151 -4.18 1.80 21.56
C MET A 151 -4.70 1.43 20.17
N ARG A 152 -5.17 0.20 20.05
CA ARG A 152 -5.91 -0.30 18.89
C ARG A 152 -7.22 0.49 18.82
N GLN A 153 -7.32 1.43 17.88
CA GLN A 153 -8.62 2.01 17.53
C GLN A 153 -9.54 0.91 16.99
N PRO A 154 -10.78 0.78 17.49
CA PRO A 154 -11.86 0.18 16.75
C PRO A 154 -12.73 1.31 16.15
N GLU A 155 -12.68 1.45 14.82
CA GLU A 155 -13.78 2.08 14.09
C GLU A 155 -15.05 1.20 14.13
N TYR A 156 -16.19 1.87 13.94
CA TYR A 156 -17.55 1.40 13.64
C TYR A 156 -18.52 1.18 14.81
N TYR A 157 -19.43 2.14 15.00
CA TYR A 157 -20.82 2.07 14.48
C TYR A 157 -21.39 3.47 14.26
#